data_AF-A0A0F6W9J5-F1
#
_entry.id   AF-A0A0F6W9J5-F1
#
_cell.length_a   1.000
_cell.length_b   1.000
_cell.length_c   1.000
_cell.angle_alpha   90.00
_cell.angle_beta   90.00
_cell.angle_gamma   90.00
#
_symmetry.space_group_name_H-M   'P 1'
#
loop_
_entity.id
_entity.type
_entity.pdbx_description
1 polymer ?
#
loop_
_entity_poly.entity_id
_entity_poly.type
_entity_poly.pdbx_seq_one_letter_code
_entity_poly.pdbx_strand_id
1 'polypeptide(L)'
;MPLARWTIACTLGELLGFGVGGALGASAFIAIPDPTTLPLAAMLVLACVIAGLIEGAVLGGMQWLALRTTYRSLPARAWIATTALAGATGWLLGSLPPTLVSLLGAPTTGDAPAWDPDLVTTVLVSAALGAVLGAMFGAFQWLALRRHASGAARWIAGNACAWALALPWSYVAGGMASAATRPDVMIAIVAGTGVMMGATVALVSGLFLRRIAPRTRERSLQVG
;
A
#
# COMPACT_ATOMS: atom_id res chain seq x y z
N MET A 1 3.40 -22.54 -1.48
CA MET A 1 3.16 -21.90 -0.16
C MET A 1 1.72 -22.08 0.27
N PRO A 2 1.44 -22.41 1.56
CA PRO A 2 0.07 -22.39 2.10
C PRO A 2 -0.52 -20.97 2.09
N LEU A 3 -1.79 -20.83 1.70
CA LEU A 3 -2.47 -19.53 1.63
C LEU A 3 -2.54 -18.86 3.01
N ALA A 4 -2.88 -19.61 4.06
CA ALA A 4 -2.98 -19.08 5.43
C ALA A 4 -1.70 -18.39 5.91
N ARG A 5 -0.53 -18.95 5.60
CA ARG A 5 0.77 -18.35 5.96
C ARG A 5 0.98 -17.00 5.28
N TRP A 6 0.63 -16.91 4.00
CA TRP A 6 0.69 -15.65 3.24
C TRP A 6 -0.31 -14.63 3.80
N THR A 7 -1.54 -15.08 4.05
CA THR A 7 -2.60 -14.25 4.63
C THR A 7 -2.18 -13.65 5.97
N ILE A 8 -1.69 -14.45 6.90
CA ILE A 8 -1.22 -13.98 8.21
C ILE A 8 -0.08 -12.98 8.05
N ALA A 9 0.92 -13.31 7.23
CA ALA A 9 2.08 -12.45 7.02
C ALA A 9 1.69 -11.08 6.45
N CYS A 10 0.90 -11.05 5.38
CA CYS A 10 0.45 -9.80 4.77
C CYS A 10 -0.50 -9.02 5.68
N THR A 11 -1.42 -9.69 6.39
CA THR A 11 -2.36 -8.99 7.28
C THR A 11 -1.62 -8.34 8.45
N LEU A 12 -0.66 -9.03 9.07
CA LEU A 12 0.16 -8.44 10.11
C LEU A 12 1.08 -7.35 9.57
N GLY A 13 1.66 -7.56 8.39
CA GLY A 13 2.49 -6.56 7.72
C GLY A 13 1.72 -5.29 7.41
N GLU A 14 0.50 -5.41 6.89
CA GLU A 14 -0.37 -4.29 6.60
C GLU A 14 -0.84 -3.61 7.87
N LEU A 15 -1.35 -4.36 8.87
CA LEU A 15 -1.80 -3.79 10.14
C LEU A 15 -0.69 -2.97 10.82
N LEU A 16 0.52 -3.51 10.89
CA LEU A 16 1.66 -2.84 11.52
C LEU A 16 2.18 -1.69 10.64
N GLY A 17 2.29 -1.91 9.33
CA GLY A 17 2.78 -0.93 8.37
C GLY A 17 1.83 0.27 8.24
N PHE A 18 0.56 0.01 7.96
CA PHE A 18 -0.50 1.01 7.89
C PHE A 18 -0.71 1.70 9.24
N GLY A 19 -0.61 0.96 10.35
CA GLY A 19 -0.70 1.56 11.69
C GLY A 19 0.42 2.58 11.94
N VAL A 20 1.69 2.19 11.74
CA VAL A 20 2.84 3.07 12.00
C VAL A 20 2.97 4.16 10.93
N GLY A 21 2.91 3.80 9.65
CA GLY A 21 3.00 4.73 8.52
C GLY A 21 1.81 5.69 8.50
N GLY A 22 0.59 5.16 8.65
CA GLY A 22 -0.63 5.96 8.74
C GLY A 22 -0.63 6.92 9.92
N ALA A 23 -0.15 6.50 11.10
CA ALA A 23 0.00 7.40 12.24
C ALA A 23 1.00 8.53 11.97
N LEU A 24 2.13 8.23 11.32
CA LEU A 24 3.13 9.25 10.94
C LEU A 24 2.56 10.23 9.90
N GLY A 25 1.92 9.71 8.85
CA GLY A 25 1.29 10.52 7.81
C GLY A 25 0.17 11.40 8.38
N ALA A 26 -0.74 10.84 9.16
CA ALA A 26 -1.81 11.59 9.83
C ALA A 26 -1.24 12.67 10.76
N SER A 27 -0.19 12.35 11.53
CA SER A 27 0.48 13.34 12.38
C SER A 27 1.07 14.49 11.56
N ALA A 28 1.62 14.21 10.38
CA ALA A 28 2.13 15.24 9.48
C ALA A 28 1.01 16.14 8.93
N PHE A 29 -0.14 15.57 8.52
CA PHE A 29 -1.30 16.35 8.10
C PHE A 29 -1.92 17.18 9.23
N ILE A 30 -1.93 16.67 10.47
CA ILE A 30 -2.38 17.43 11.64
C ILE A 30 -1.43 18.58 11.96
N ALA A 31 -0.11 18.35 11.84
CA ALA A 31 0.89 19.37 12.12
C ALA A 31 0.99 20.43 11.00
N ILE A 32 0.64 20.07 9.77
CA ILE A 32 0.75 20.92 8.57
C ILE A 32 -0.55 20.82 7.76
N PRO A 33 -1.68 21.34 8.27
CA PRO A 33 -2.99 21.17 7.62
C PRO A 33 -3.10 21.92 6.29
N ASP A 34 -2.50 23.11 6.20
CA ASP A 34 -2.54 23.98 5.01
C ASP A 34 -1.13 24.41 4.59
N PRO A 35 -0.38 23.57 3.86
CA PRO A 35 0.97 23.87 3.41
C PRO A 35 0.98 24.92 2.28
N THR A 36 0.77 26.20 2.62
CA THR A 36 0.68 27.33 1.66
C THR A 36 2.04 27.83 1.17
N THR A 37 3.15 27.32 1.71
CA THR A 37 4.51 27.68 1.28
C THR A 37 5.26 26.46 0.80
N LEU A 38 6.18 26.65 -0.16
CA LEU A 38 6.98 25.55 -0.73
C LEU A 38 7.72 24.73 0.35
N PRO A 39 8.35 25.34 1.39
CA PRO A 39 8.99 24.56 2.45
C PRO A 39 8.01 23.68 3.24
N LEU A 40 6.82 24.18 3.59
CA LEU A 40 5.82 23.40 4.32
C LEU A 40 5.26 22.25 3.47
N ALA A 41 4.99 22.52 2.19
CA ALA A 41 4.57 21.50 1.22
C ALA A 41 5.63 20.40 1.07
N ALA A 42 6.91 20.78 0.94
CA ALA A 42 8.01 19.83 0.84
C ALA A 42 8.15 19.00 2.13
N MET A 43 8.01 19.61 3.31
CA MET A 43 8.05 18.91 4.59
C MET A 43 6.92 17.88 4.73
N LEU A 44 5.68 18.25 4.39
CA LEU A 44 4.53 17.35 4.44
C LEU A 44 4.70 16.15 3.50
N VAL A 45 5.09 16.42 2.24
CA VAL A 45 5.33 15.36 1.24
C VAL A 45 6.49 14.45 1.68
N LEU A 46 7.58 15.01 2.21
CA LEU A 46 8.69 14.22 2.72
C LEU A 46 8.27 13.32 3.88
N ALA A 47 7.46 13.82 4.82
CA ALA A 47 6.92 13.02 5.92
C ALA A 47 6.04 11.87 5.41
N CYS A 48 5.18 12.13 4.41
CA CYS A 48 4.37 11.11 3.77
C CYS A 48 5.24 10.04 3.05
N VAL A 49 6.28 10.46 2.34
CA VAL A 49 7.23 9.54 1.69
C VAL A 49 7.93 8.64 2.71
N ILE A 50 8.35 9.20 3.86
CA ILE A 50 8.96 8.42 4.95
C ILE A 50 7.94 7.44 5.54
N ALA A 51 6.70 7.86 5.75
CA ALA A 51 5.61 6.97 6.17
C ALA A 51 5.44 5.78 5.21
N GLY A 52 5.40 6.05 3.91
CA GLY A 52 5.31 5.01 2.88
C GLY A 52 6.51 4.08 2.80
N LEU A 53 7.73 4.59 3.03
CA LEU A 53 8.93 3.75 3.14
C LEU A 53 8.82 2.77 4.33
N ILE A 54 8.38 3.25 5.49
CA ILE A 54 8.21 2.44 6.70
C ILE A 54 7.15 1.37 6.48
N GLU A 55 5.96 1.79 6.01
CA GLU A 55 4.85 0.89 5.72
C GLU A 55 5.26 -0.22 4.74
N GLY A 56 5.83 0.17 3.59
CA GLY A 56 6.25 -0.78 2.58
C GLY A 56 7.40 -1.68 3.04
N ALA A 57 8.30 -1.20 3.89
CA ALA A 57 9.37 -2.02 4.47
C ALA A 57 8.83 -3.07 5.46
N VAL A 58 7.90 -2.69 6.33
CA VAL A 58 7.25 -3.59 7.30
C VAL A 58 6.43 -4.66 6.56
N LEU A 59 5.58 -4.24 5.62
CA LEU A 59 4.80 -5.14 4.78
C LEU A 59 5.71 -6.08 3.99
N GLY A 60 6.71 -5.53 3.30
CA GLY A 60 7.68 -6.29 2.52
C GLY A 60 8.45 -7.30 3.36
N GLY A 61 8.83 -6.94 4.59
CA GLY A 61 9.50 -7.82 5.53
C GLY A 61 8.64 -9.02 5.91
N MET A 62 7.38 -8.78 6.30
CA MET A 62 6.45 -9.85 6.64
C MET A 62 6.14 -10.75 5.44
N GLN A 63 5.88 -10.15 4.27
CA GLN A 63 5.70 -10.89 3.01
C GLN A 63 6.90 -11.79 2.71
N TRP A 64 8.12 -11.28 2.86
CA TRP A 64 9.34 -12.05 2.62
C TRP A 64 9.47 -13.26 3.55
N LEU A 65 9.07 -13.14 4.83
CA LEU A 65 9.09 -14.28 5.78
C LEU A 65 8.20 -15.44 5.33
N ALA A 66 7.13 -15.16 4.59
CA ALA A 66 6.33 -16.17 3.92
C ALA A 66 7.02 -16.67 2.65
N LEU A 67 7.42 -15.76 1.75
CA LEU A 67 7.99 -16.07 0.44
C LEU A 67 9.28 -16.89 0.50
N ARG A 68 10.15 -16.68 1.49
CA ARG A 68 11.44 -17.36 1.61
C ARG A 68 11.34 -18.89 1.66
N THR A 69 10.17 -19.42 2.00
CA THR A 69 9.93 -20.87 2.02
C THR A 69 9.66 -21.49 0.65
N THR A 70 9.14 -20.70 -0.29
CA THR A 70 8.79 -21.14 -1.64
C THR A 70 9.75 -20.60 -2.69
N TYR A 71 10.20 -19.34 -2.56
CA TYR A 71 11.17 -18.69 -3.43
C TYR A 71 12.51 -18.51 -2.71
N ARG A 72 13.20 -19.62 -2.42
CA ARG A 72 14.43 -19.62 -1.58
C ARG A 72 15.56 -18.76 -2.12
N SER A 73 15.61 -18.55 -3.44
CA SER A 73 16.64 -17.72 -4.09
C SER A 73 16.31 -16.22 -4.07
N LEU A 74 15.11 -15.81 -3.63
CA LEU A 74 14.68 -14.41 -3.60
C LEU A 74 15.33 -13.68 -2.41
N PRO A 75 16.22 -12.70 -2.66
CA PRO A 75 16.91 -11.99 -1.59
C PRO A 75 15.97 -11.05 -0.84
N ALA A 76 16.03 -11.08 0.50
CA ALA A 76 15.23 -10.23 1.39
C ALA A 76 15.32 -8.74 1.00
N ARG A 77 16.55 -8.24 0.85
CA ARG A 77 16.81 -6.84 0.50
C ARG A 77 16.09 -6.40 -0.77
N ALA A 78 16.02 -7.24 -1.80
CA ALA A 78 15.41 -6.83 -3.06
C ALA A 78 13.89 -6.76 -2.92
N TRP A 79 13.28 -7.73 -2.22
CA TRP A 79 11.84 -7.74 -2.00
C TRP A 79 11.38 -6.60 -1.09
N ILE A 80 12.09 -6.39 0.03
CA ILE A 80 11.78 -5.33 0.98
C ILE A 80 11.99 -3.96 0.33
N ALA A 81 13.12 -3.74 -0.37
CA ALA A 81 13.39 -2.46 -1.01
C ALA A 81 12.37 -2.11 -2.09
N THR A 82 11.97 -3.07 -2.96
CA THR A 82 10.96 -2.77 -3.97
C THR A 82 9.59 -2.51 -3.35
N THR A 83 9.23 -3.19 -2.27
CA THR A 83 7.97 -2.93 -1.55
C THR A 83 7.98 -1.58 -0.82
N ALA A 84 9.10 -1.23 -0.19
CA ALA A 84 9.30 0.08 0.44
C ALA A 84 9.22 1.22 -0.59
N LEU A 85 9.87 1.07 -1.76
CA LEU A 85 9.79 2.05 -2.84
C LEU A 85 8.38 2.18 -3.42
N ALA A 86 7.63 1.07 -3.50
CA ALA A 86 6.22 1.12 -3.88
C ALA A 86 5.39 1.91 -2.88
N GLY A 87 5.57 1.65 -1.57
CA GLY A 87 4.90 2.40 -0.50
C GLY A 87 5.24 3.89 -0.52
N ALA A 88 6.53 4.23 -0.65
CA ALA A 88 7.01 5.60 -0.79
C ALA A 88 6.37 6.32 -1.99
N THR A 89 6.28 5.64 -3.13
CA THR A 89 5.66 6.18 -4.34
C THR A 89 4.16 6.35 -4.17
N GLY A 90 3.48 5.39 -3.53
CA GLY A 90 2.05 5.48 -3.24
C GLY A 90 1.71 6.67 -2.34
N TRP A 91 2.45 6.84 -1.24
CA TRP A 91 2.27 7.97 -0.33
C TRP A 91 2.62 9.31 -0.97
N LEU A 92 3.69 9.37 -1.78
CA LEU A 92 4.00 10.55 -2.58
C LEU A 92 2.79 10.94 -3.44
N LEU A 93 2.30 10.00 -4.26
CA LEU A 93 1.18 10.23 -5.17
C LEU A 93 -0.12 10.57 -4.44
N GLY A 94 -0.36 10.00 -3.25
CA GLY A 94 -1.52 10.32 -2.42
C GLY A 94 -1.46 11.72 -1.81
N SER A 95 -0.28 12.12 -1.32
CA SER A 95 -0.09 13.43 -0.67
C SER A 95 0.06 14.59 -1.66
N LEU A 96 0.50 14.33 -2.89
CA LEU A 96 0.91 15.37 -3.83
C LEU A 96 -0.27 16.22 -4.33
N PRO A 97 -1.42 15.65 -4.79
CA PRO A 97 -2.55 16.45 -5.24
C PRO A 97 -3.11 17.42 -4.19
N PRO A 98 -3.47 17.00 -2.95
CA PRO A 98 -3.99 17.94 -1.96
C PRO A 98 -2.94 18.98 -1.55
N THR A 99 -1.66 18.59 -1.45
CA THR A 99 -0.58 19.53 -1.13
C THR A 99 -0.40 20.60 -2.22
N LEU A 100 -0.48 20.22 -3.50
CA LEU A 100 -0.37 21.16 -4.62
C LEU A 100 -1.57 22.11 -4.68
N VAL A 101 -2.79 21.62 -4.40
CA VAL A 101 -3.98 22.47 -4.31
C VAL A 101 -3.79 23.55 -3.24
N SER A 102 -3.34 23.16 -2.03
CA SER A 102 -3.05 24.12 -0.94
C SER A 102 -1.92 25.08 -1.28
N LEU A 103 -0.83 24.60 -1.90
CA LEU A 103 0.34 25.41 -2.23
C LEU A 103 0.06 26.45 -3.33
N LEU A 104 -0.69 26.07 -4.36
CA LEU A 104 -0.97 26.94 -5.51
C LEU A 104 -2.04 27.99 -5.21
N GLY A 105 -2.66 27.94 -4.02
CA GLY A 105 -3.79 28.80 -3.68
C GLY A 105 -4.91 28.67 -4.71
N ALA A 106 -5.02 27.51 -5.37
CA ALA A 106 -6.10 27.26 -6.30
C ALA A 106 -7.39 27.50 -5.51
N PRO A 107 -8.31 28.34 -5.99
CA PRO A 107 -9.50 28.63 -5.23
C PRO A 107 -10.19 27.29 -4.95
N THR A 108 -10.18 26.86 -3.69
CA THR A 108 -11.33 26.19 -3.10
C THR A 108 -12.41 27.22 -3.27
N THR A 109 -13.03 27.24 -4.44
CA THR A 109 -14.10 28.19 -4.74
C THR A 109 -15.02 28.08 -3.54
N GLY A 110 -15.24 29.19 -2.83
CA GLY A 110 -16.09 29.21 -1.64
C GLY A 110 -17.52 28.72 -1.92
N ASP A 111 -17.80 28.44 -3.20
CA ASP A 111 -19.03 27.92 -3.77
C ASP A 111 -18.85 26.61 -4.59
N ALA A 112 -17.64 26.02 -4.72
CA ALA A 112 -17.57 24.65 -5.23
C ALA A 112 -18.15 23.74 -4.16
N PRO A 113 -19.11 22.87 -4.51
CA PRO A 113 -19.55 21.83 -3.60
C PRO A 113 -18.31 21.08 -3.11
N ALA A 114 -18.12 21.00 -1.80
CA ALA A 114 -17.21 20.03 -1.23
C ALA A 114 -17.55 18.70 -1.92
N TRP A 115 -16.56 18.07 -2.57
CA TRP A 115 -16.80 16.79 -3.21
C TRP A 115 -17.08 15.78 -2.10
N ASP A 116 -18.37 15.55 -1.85
CA ASP A 116 -18.91 14.62 -0.86
C ASP A 116 -19.61 13.47 -1.62
N PRO A 117 -18.82 12.57 -2.24
CA PRO A 117 -19.37 11.49 -3.03
C PRO A 117 -20.18 10.53 -2.15
N ASP A 118 -21.32 10.06 -2.68
CA ASP A 118 -22.06 8.98 -2.04
C ASP A 118 -21.18 7.71 -1.87
N LEU A 119 -21.66 6.76 -1.06
CA LEU A 119 -20.92 5.53 -0.76
C LEU A 119 -20.55 4.74 -2.02
N VAL A 120 -21.45 4.64 -3.01
CA VAL A 120 -21.20 3.89 -4.26
C VAL A 120 -20.09 4.58 -5.04
N THR A 121 -20.18 5.90 -5.20
CA THR A 121 -19.15 6.70 -5.88
C THR A 121 -17.80 6.58 -5.18
N THR A 122 -17.77 6.66 -3.85
CA THR A 122 -16.56 6.46 -3.03
C THR A 122 -15.93 5.10 -3.28
N VAL A 123 -16.73 4.02 -3.25
CA VAL A 123 -16.26 2.65 -3.47
C VAL A 123 -15.72 2.47 -4.89
N LEU A 124 -16.41 2.98 -5.92
CA LEU A 124 -15.97 2.82 -7.30
C LEU A 124 -14.68 3.59 -7.60
N VAL A 125 -14.58 4.84 -7.16
CA VAL A 125 -13.38 5.67 -7.38
C VAL A 125 -12.19 5.10 -6.61
N SER A 126 -12.38 4.74 -5.34
CA SER A 126 -11.31 4.12 -4.54
C SER A 126 -10.92 2.75 -5.07
N ALA A 127 -11.84 1.95 -5.63
CA ALA A 127 -11.49 0.70 -6.28
C ALA A 127 -10.66 0.91 -7.55
N ALA A 128 -11.01 1.90 -8.38
CA ALA A 128 -10.23 2.26 -9.57
C ALA A 128 -8.82 2.75 -9.20
N LEU A 129 -8.72 3.63 -8.20
CA LEU A 129 -7.43 4.08 -7.68
C LEU A 129 -6.63 2.92 -7.08
N GLY A 130 -7.29 2.03 -6.35
CA GLY A 130 -6.72 0.81 -5.80
C GLY A 130 -6.17 -0.09 -6.89
N ALA A 131 -6.86 -0.24 -8.02
CA ALA A 131 -6.35 -1.02 -9.15
C ALA A 131 -5.03 -0.44 -9.71
N VAL A 132 -4.96 0.89 -9.86
CA VAL A 132 -3.77 1.60 -10.35
C VAL A 132 -2.61 1.47 -9.37
N LEU A 133 -2.84 1.76 -8.09
CA LEU A 133 -1.84 1.64 -7.03
C LEU A 133 -1.38 0.20 -6.86
N GLY A 134 -2.29 -0.76 -6.92
CA GLY A 134 -1.98 -2.18 -6.87
C GLY A 134 -1.13 -2.63 -8.05
N ALA A 135 -1.45 -2.21 -9.27
CA ALA A 135 -0.63 -2.50 -10.44
C ALA A 135 0.79 -1.92 -10.28
N MET A 136 0.90 -0.70 -9.76
CA MET A 136 2.19 -0.07 -9.43
C MET A 136 2.97 -0.89 -8.39
N PHE A 137 2.35 -1.24 -7.26
CA PHE A 137 2.94 -2.10 -6.23
C PHE A 137 3.45 -3.43 -6.79
N GLY A 138 2.59 -4.09 -7.56
CA GLY A 138 2.93 -5.33 -8.24
C GLY A 138 4.07 -5.17 -9.22
N ALA A 139 4.18 -4.04 -9.92
CA ALA A 139 5.26 -3.77 -10.87
C ALA A 139 6.62 -3.58 -10.16
N PHE A 140 6.66 -2.84 -9.06
CA PHE A 140 7.87 -2.71 -8.24
C PHE A 140 8.32 -4.08 -7.72
N GLN A 141 7.42 -4.84 -7.09
CA GLN A 141 7.73 -6.17 -6.56
C GLN A 141 8.10 -7.17 -7.65
N TRP A 142 7.51 -7.04 -8.84
CA TRP A 142 7.84 -7.84 -10.01
C TRP A 142 9.31 -7.68 -10.43
N LEU A 143 9.93 -6.50 -10.26
CA LEU A 143 11.36 -6.31 -10.55
C LEU A 143 12.25 -7.26 -9.76
N ALA A 144 11.89 -7.53 -8.49
CA ALA A 144 12.53 -8.54 -7.67
C ALA A 144 12.10 -9.95 -8.11
N LEU A 145 10.79 -10.20 -8.25
CA LEU A 145 10.25 -11.55 -8.48
C LEU A 145 10.63 -12.16 -9.83
N ARG A 146 10.74 -11.35 -10.90
CA ARG A 146 10.90 -11.81 -12.29
C ARG A 146 12.14 -12.65 -12.56
N ARG A 147 13.17 -12.54 -11.71
CA ARG A 147 14.39 -13.34 -11.80
C ARG A 147 14.26 -14.70 -11.11
N HIS A 148 13.28 -14.86 -10.20
CA HIS A 148 13.14 -16.00 -9.30
C HIS A 148 11.87 -16.83 -9.56
N ALA A 149 10.97 -16.39 -10.44
CA ALA A 149 9.71 -17.07 -10.72
C ALA A 149 9.34 -17.06 -12.21
N SER A 150 8.72 -18.13 -12.68
CA SER A 150 8.08 -18.21 -14.00
C SER A 150 6.67 -17.63 -13.93
N GLY A 151 6.27 -16.88 -14.96
CA GLY A 151 4.96 -16.21 -14.97
C GLY A 151 4.84 -15.04 -13.97
N ALA A 152 5.97 -14.49 -13.49
CA ALA A 152 5.99 -13.43 -12.49
C ALA A 152 5.15 -12.18 -12.86
N ALA A 153 4.94 -11.89 -14.15
CA ALA A 153 4.12 -10.75 -14.59
C ALA A 153 2.66 -10.84 -14.10
N ARG A 154 2.13 -12.05 -13.84
CA ARG A 154 0.79 -12.24 -13.24
C ARG A 154 0.67 -11.60 -11.86
N TRP A 155 1.80 -11.32 -11.20
CA TRP A 155 1.85 -10.63 -9.92
C TRP A 155 1.29 -9.20 -9.99
N ILE A 156 1.47 -8.53 -11.13
CA ILE A 156 0.98 -7.17 -11.36
C ILE A 156 -0.55 -7.17 -11.35
N ALA A 157 -1.17 -8.04 -12.15
CA ALA A 157 -2.62 -8.20 -12.18
C ALA A 157 -3.17 -8.65 -10.82
N GLY A 158 -2.48 -9.56 -10.14
CA GLY A 158 -2.87 -10.01 -8.80
C GLY A 158 -2.92 -8.88 -7.79
N ASN A 159 -1.93 -7.98 -7.79
CA ASN A 159 -1.95 -6.81 -6.91
C ASN A 159 -2.99 -5.78 -7.34
N ALA A 160 -3.18 -5.53 -8.64
CA ALA A 160 -4.23 -4.64 -9.12
C ALA A 160 -5.62 -5.07 -8.61
N CYS A 161 -5.98 -6.36 -8.78
CA CYS A 161 -7.23 -6.89 -8.27
C CYS A 161 -7.32 -6.82 -6.73
N ALA A 162 -6.22 -7.12 -6.05
CA ALA A 162 -6.16 -7.16 -4.59
C ALA A 162 -6.39 -5.76 -3.99
N TRP A 163 -5.72 -4.74 -4.51
CA TRP A 163 -5.85 -3.36 -4.05
C TRP A 163 -7.15 -2.68 -4.50
N ALA A 164 -7.68 -3.04 -5.68
CA ALA A 164 -9.00 -2.57 -6.10
C ALA A 164 -10.09 -2.96 -5.10
N LEU A 165 -9.96 -4.12 -4.46
CA LEU A 165 -10.89 -4.59 -3.43
C LEU A 165 -10.53 -4.09 -2.03
N ALA A 166 -9.25 -3.81 -1.77
CA ALA A 166 -8.79 -3.40 -0.44
C ALA A 166 -8.91 -1.91 -0.18
N LEU A 167 -8.55 -1.05 -1.14
CA LEU A 167 -8.52 0.40 -0.94
C LEU A 167 -9.88 1.02 -0.56
N PRO A 168 -11.03 0.51 -1.04
CA PRO A 168 -12.34 0.98 -0.56
C PRO A 168 -12.53 0.92 0.95
N TRP A 169 -11.93 -0.05 1.66
CA TRP A 169 -12.00 -0.11 3.13
C TRP A 169 -11.42 1.14 3.78
N SER A 170 -10.30 1.66 3.25
CA SER A 170 -9.64 2.86 3.78
C SER A 170 -10.51 4.11 3.58
N TYR A 171 -11.08 4.26 2.40
CA TYR A 171 -11.94 5.42 2.08
C TYR A 171 -13.24 5.42 2.88
N VAL A 172 -13.90 4.26 2.99
CA VAL A 172 -15.11 4.12 3.81
C VAL A 172 -14.80 4.40 5.28
N ALA A 173 -13.71 3.85 5.81
CA ALA A 173 -13.29 4.09 7.18
C ALA A 173 -12.93 5.56 7.45
N GLY A 174 -12.31 6.23 6.48
CA GLY A 174 -12.03 7.67 6.54
C GLY A 174 -13.30 8.50 6.73
N GLY A 175 -14.40 8.12 6.07
CA GLY A 175 -15.71 8.77 6.23
C GLY A 175 -16.43 8.46 7.55
N MET A 176 -16.00 7.43 8.29
CA MET A 176 -16.57 7.10 9.62
C MET A 176 -15.95 7.95 10.74
N ALA A 177 -14.80 8.55 10.49
CA ALA A 177 -14.03 9.32 11.45
C ALA A 177 -14.30 10.82 11.30
N SER A 178 -14.32 11.53 12.42
CA SER A 178 -14.43 12.99 12.49
C SER A 178 -13.48 13.55 13.53
N ALA A 179 -13.28 14.87 13.57
CA ALA A 179 -12.50 15.53 14.61
C ALA A 179 -13.04 15.30 16.03
N ALA A 180 -14.33 14.94 16.16
CA ALA A 180 -14.98 14.63 17.43
C ALA A 180 -14.91 13.14 17.81
N THR A 181 -14.38 12.27 16.94
CA THR A 181 -14.29 10.83 17.20
C THR A 181 -13.35 10.56 18.37
N ARG A 182 -13.82 9.77 19.34
CA ARG A 182 -13.02 9.42 20.51
C ARG A 182 -11.75 8.65 20.12
N PRO A 183 -10.61 8.84 20.81
CA PRO A 183 -9.34 8.20 20.45
C PRO A 183 -9.40 6.66 20.41
N ASP A 184 -10.12 6.04 21.34
CA ASP A 184 -10.30 4.59 21.39
C ASP A 184 -11.07 4.05 20.17
N VAL A 185 -12.12 4.77 19.76
CA VAL A 185 -12.89 4.46 18.55
C VAL A 185 -12.04 4.67 17.30
N MET A 186 -11.24 5.74 17.24
CA MET A 186 -10.32 5.98 16.13
C MET A 186 -9.31 4.84 15.97
N ILE A 187 -8.70 4.39 17.08
CA ILE A 187 -7.78 3.25 17.08
C ILE A 187 -8.48 1.99 16.56
N ALA A 188 -9.71 1.72 17.00
CA ALA A 188 -10.49 0.57 16.55
C ALA A 188 -10.80 0.64 15.04
N ILE A 189 -11.17 1.81 14.52
CA ILE A 189 -11.41 2.03 13.08
C ILE A 189 -10.12 1.77 12.29
N VAL A 190 -9.01 2.41 12.68
CA VAL A 190 -7.72 2.26 11.97
C VAL A 190 -7.23 0.81 12.00
N ALA A 191 -7.29 0.14 13.16
CA ALA A 191 -6.91 -1.26 13.29
C ALA A 191 -7.82 -2.18 12.46
N GLY A 192 -9.13 -1.97 12.51
CA GLY A 192 -10.10 -2.72 11.72
C GLY A 192 -9.85 -2.58 10.22
N THR A 193 -9.61 -1.36 9.75
CA THR A 193 -9.25 -1.05 8.36
C THR A 193 -7.97 -1.76 7.94
N GLY A 194 -6.90 -1.67 8.75
CA GLY A 194 -5.64 -2.35 8.45
C GLY A 194 -5.79 -3.87 8.34
N VAL A 195 -6.60 -4.49 9.21
CA VAL A 195 -6.92 -5.92 9.12
C VAL A 195 -7.72 -6.25 7.86
N MET A 196 -8.78 -5.49 7.55
CA MET A 196 -9.62 -5.74 6.37
C MET A 196 -8.86 -5.55 5.06
N MET A 197 -8.07 -4.48 4.96
CA MET A 197 -7.19 -4.23 3.83
C MET A 197 -6.16 -5.34 3.69
N GLY A 198 -5.42 -5.64 4.76
CA GLY A 198 -4.37 -6.65 4.76
C GLY A 198 -4.90 -8.03 4.39
N ALA A 199 -6.03 -8.45 4.97
CA ALA A 199 -6.66 -9.72 4.66
C ALA A 199 -7.12 -9.78 3.19
N THR A 200 -7.76 -8.71 2.70
CA THR A 200 -8.23 -8.62 1.30
C THR A 200 -7.05 -8.70 0.34
N VAL A 201 -6.02 -7.87 0.55
CA VAL A 201 -4.81 -7.86 -0.28
C VAL A 201 -4.19 -9.25 -0.29
N ALA A 202 -4.05 -9.87 0.88
CA ALA A 202 -3.37 -11.15 1.01
C ALA A 202 -4.13 -12.32 0.38
N LEU A 203 -5.44 -12.39 0.59
CA LEU A 203 -6.26 -13.47 0.02
C LEU A 203 -6.19 -13.43 -1.51
N VAL A 204 -6.46 -12.26 -2.09
CA VAL A 204 -6.49 -12.09 -3.56
C VAL A 204 -5.09 -12.29 -4.15
N SER A 205 -4.08 -11.59 -3.65
CA SER A 205 -2.70 -11.75 -4.15
C SER A 205 -2.17 -13.18 -3.95
N GLY A 206 -2.54 -13.84 -2.84
CA GLY A 206 -2.15 -15.21 -2.54
C GLY A 206 -2.72 -16.23 -3.54
N LEU A 207 -3.94 -16.03 -4.02
CA LEU A 207 -4.54 -16.86 -5.08
C LEU A 207 -3.75 -16.76 -6.39
N PHE A 208 -3.27 -15.56 -6.74
CA PHE A 208 -2.39 -15.37 -7.90
C PHE A 208 -1.00 -15.97 -7.67
N LEU A 209 -0.45 -15.82 -6.47
CA LEU A 209 0.87 -16.34 -6.11
C LEU A 209 0.93 -17.86 -6.25
N ARG A 210 -0.16 -18.58 -5.96
CA ARG A 210 -0.26 -20.04 -6.20
C ARG A 210 -0.08 -20.45 -7.67
N ARG A 211 -0.29 -19.53 -8.61
CA ARG A 211 -0.14 -19.74 -10.07
C ARG A 211 1.22 -19.27 -10.61
N ILE A 212 2.12 -18.83 -9.73
CA ILE A 212 3.47 -18.33 -10.07
C ILE A 212 4.49 -19.35 -9.54
N ALA A 213 5.10 -20.12 -10.44
CA ALA A 213 6.03 -21.18 -10.01
C ALA A 213 7.44 -20.61 -9.75
N PRO A 214 8.15 -21.05 -8.69
CA PRO A 214 9.56 -20.75 -8.51
C PRO A 214 10.39 -21.25 -9.70
N ARG A 215 11.41 -20.51 -10.11
CA ARG A 215 12.41 -21.03 -11.05
C ARG A 215 13.36 -21.95 -10.31
N THR A 216 13.33 -23.24 -10.63
CA THR A 216 14.37 -24.20 -10.25
C THR A 216 15.68 -23.80 -10.94
N ARG A 217 16.78 -23.69 -10.19
CA ARG A 217 18.12 -23.63 -10.78
C ARG A 217 18.48 -25.05 -11.24
N GLU A 218 18.14 -25.41 -12.47
CA GLU A 218 18.80 -26.50 -13.18
C GLU A 218 19.91 -25.90 -14.05
N ARG A 219 21.14 -25.81 -13.52
CA ARG A 219 22.40 -25.73 -14.29
C ARG A 219 23.60 -25.52 -13.35
N SER A 220 24.23 -26.61 -12.94
CA SER A 220 25.68 -26.70 -12.68
C SER A 220 26.20 -28.13 -12.43
N LEU A 221 25.47 -29.19 -12.81
CA LEU A 221 25.97 -30.58 -12.74
C LEU A 221 26.01 -31.29 -14.11
N GLN A 222 25.96 -30.54 -15.22
CA GLN A 222 26.03 -31.13 -16.57
C GLN A 222 27.08 -30.51 -17.50
N VAL A 223 28.05 -29.76 -16.99
CA VAL A 223 29.24 -29.39 -17.79
C VAL A 223 30.46 -29.38 -16.88
N GLY A 224 31.39 -30.30 -17.14
CA GLY A 224 32.74 -30.34 -16.57
C GLY A 224 33.03 -31.61 -15.79
#